data_AF-A0A8J5FEI9-F1
#
_entry.id   AF-A0A8J5FEI9-F1
#
_cell.length_a   1.000
_cell.length_b   1.000
_cell.length_c   1.000
_cell.angle_alpha   90.00
_cell.angle_beta   90.00
_cell.angle_gamma   90.00
#
_symmetry.space_group_name_H-M   'P 1'
#
loop_
_entity.id
_entity.type
_entity.pdbx_description
1 polymer ?
#
loop_
_entity_poly.entity_id
_entity_poly.type
_entity_poly.pdbx_seq_one_letter_code
_entity_poly.pdbx_strand_id
1 'polypeptide(L)'
;MLKRNTRLRMEYLYRKSLEGKEHEYYEKKQKIRQALEEGKPIPTELGNEEVALRQEIDLEDEYTAIQKTHIDDEYATASEKDPKILLTTSREPSQRLGQFVKVCFCTLPIVIFHLELKLVFPNAARMNRGSQVI
;
A
#
# COMPACT_ATOMS: atom_id res chain seq x y z
N MET A 1 12.11 -9.97 -17.25
CA MET A 1 11.78 -9.32 -15.95
C MET A 1 10.99 -8.01 -16.14
N LEU A 2 11.49 -7.05 -16.92
CA LEU A 2 10.82 -5.75 -17.17
C LEU A 2 9.34 -5.85 -17.61
N LYS A 3 9.03 -6.68 -18.61
CA LYS A 3 7.64 -6.89 -19.10
C LYS A 3 6.69 -7.39 -18.01
N ARG A 4 7.18 -8.25 -17.10
CA ARG A 4 6.37 -8.79 -15.99
C ARG A 4 6.00 -7.66 -15.02
N ASN A 5 6.95 -6.81 -14.66
CA ASN A 5 6.71 -5.69 -13.74
C ASN A 5 5.76 -4.66 -14.35
N THR A 6 5.92 -4.35 -15.65
CA THR A 6 4.97 -3.49 -16.37
C THR A 6 3.58 -4.08 -16.34
N ARG A 7 3.42 -5.38 -16.63
CA ARG A 7 2.12 -6.06 -16.56
C ARG A 7 1.50 -5.96 -15.17
N LEU A 8 2.23 -6.33 -14.12
CA LEU A 8 1.75 -6.28 -12.73
C LEU A 8 1.32 -4.87 -12.32
N ARG A 9 2.07 -3.84 -12.73
CA ARG A 9 1.73 -2.45 -12.47
C ARG A 9 0.44 -2.03 -13.19
N MET A 10 0.26 -2.45 -14.45
CA MET A 10 -0.96 -2.14 -15.20
C MET A 10 -2.19 -2.85 -14.61
N GLU A 11 -2.02 -4.10 -14.18
CA GLU A 11 -3.07 -4.87 -13.51
C GLU A 11 -3.50 -4.23 -12.19
N TYR A 12 -2.54 -3.78 -11.37
CA TYR A 12 -2.79 -3.04 -10.14
C TYR A 12 -3.56 -1.73 -10.42
N LEU A 13 -3.11 -0.94 -11.40
CA LEU A 13 -3.80 0.31 -11.77
C LEU A 13 -5.23 0.06 -12.26
N TYR A 14 -5.43 -1.02 -13.01
CA TYR A 14 -6.76 -1.41 -13.46
C TYR A 14 -7.66 -1.80 -12.28
N ARG A 15 -7.16 -2.62 -11.34
CA ARG A 15 -7.90 -2.99 -10.12
C ARG A 15 -8.28 -1.77 -9.29
N LYS A 16 -7.34 -0.84 -9.08
CA LYS A 16 -7.60 0.43 -8.39
C LYS A 16 -8.67 1.28 -9.07
N SER A 17 -8.76 1.23 -10.40
CA SER A 17 -9.79 1.98 -11.14
C SER A 17 -11.20 1.40 -10.99
N LEU A 18 -11.32 0.11 -10.70
CA LEU A 18 -12.60 -0.56 -10.47
C LEU A 18 -13.13 -0.32 -9.05
N GLU A 19 -12.23 -0.14 -8.07
CA GLU A 19 -12.55 0.05 -6.66
C GLU A 19 -13.61 1.14 -6.42
N GLY A 20 -13.56 2.26 -7.15
CA GLY A 20 -14.56 3.33 -7.00
C GLY A 20 -15.98 2.88 -7.35
N LYS A 21 -16.15 2.13 -8.44
CA LYS A 21 -17.45 1.58 -8.85
C LYS A 21 -17.92 0.50 -7.88
N GLU A 22 -17.00 -0.34 -7.43
CA GLU A 22 -17.27 -1.39 -6.44
C GLU A 22 -17.67 -0.80 -5.08
N HIS A 23 -17.07 0.33 -4.70
CA HIS A 23 -17.42 1.06 -3.47
C HIS A 23 -18.84 1.63 -3.52
N GLU A 24 -19.21 2.30 -4.62
CA GLU A 24 -20.59 2.78 -4.82
C GLU A 24 -21.59 1.61 -4.76
N TYR A 25 -21.25 0.48 -5.37
CA TYR A 25 -22.07 -0.72 -5.35
C TYR A 25 -22.20 -1.33 -3.96
N TYR A 26 -21.10 -1.38 -3.22
CA TYR A 26 -21.05 -1.84 -1.84
C TYR A 26 -21.91 -0.97 -0.91
N GLU A 27 -21.86 0.36 -1.05
CA GLU A 27 -22.71 1.26 -0.28
C GLU A 27 -24.20 1.01 -0.54
N LYS A 28 -24.59 0.74 -1.80
CA LYS A 28 -25.97 0.37 -2.14
C LYS A 28 -26.39 -0.93 -1.45
N LYS A 29 -25.53 -1.95 -1.49
CA LYS A 29 -25.77 -3.24 -0.80
C LYS A 29 -25.93 -3.06 0.71
N GLN A 30 -25.06 -2.26 1.33
CA GLN A 30 -25.12 -1.98 2.77
C GLN A 30 -26.42 -1.26 3.17
N LYS A 31 -26.89 -0.29 2.37
CA LYS A 31 -28.19 0.37 2.61
C LYS A 31 -29.36 -0.62 2.55
N ILE A 32 -29.34 -1.57 1.62
CA ILE A 32 -30.37 -2.61 1.52
C ILE A 32 -30.28 -3.56 2.72
N ARG A 33 -29.08 -3.99 3.10
CA ARG A 33 -28.85 -4.85 4.27
C ARG A 33 -29.38 -4.20 5.56
N GLN A 34 -29.06 -2.93 5.77
CA GLN A 34 -29.56 -2.15 6.91
C GLN A 34 -31.10 -2.02 6.89
N ALA A 35 -31.71 -1.73 5.73
CA ALA A 35 -33.16 -1.61 5.62
C ALA A 35 -33.87 -2.95 5.94
N LEU A 36 -33.29 -4.07 5.53
CA LEU A 36 -33.80 -5.42 5.83
C LEU A 36 -33.69 -5.76 7.32
N GLU A 37 -32.58 -5.39 7.97
CA GLU A 37 -32.38 -5.60 9.41
C GLU A 37 -33.32 -4.72 10.27
N GLU A 38 -33.51 -3.45 9.89
CA GLU A 38 -34.38 -2.51 10.59
C GLU A 38 -35.88 -2.71 10.28
N GLY A 39 -36.21 -3.51 9.26
CA GLY A 39 -37.58 -3.72 8.79
C GLY A 39 -38.23 -2.48 8.17
N LYS A 40 -37.42 -1.51 7.72
CA LYS A 40 -37.88 -0.27 7.08
C LYS A 40 -38.12 -0.47 5.58
N PRO A 41 -39.04 0.29 4.96
CA PRO A 41 -39.20 0.26 3.51
C PRO A 41 -37.90 0.70 2.81
N ILE A 42 -37.53 -0.02 1.76
CA ILE A 42 -36.31 0.23 0.98
C ILE A 42 -36.44 1.58 0.27
N PRO A 43 -35.37 2.39 0.19
CA PRO A 43 -35.40 3.67 -0.52
C PRO A 43 -35.82 3.53 -1.98
N THR A 44 -36.73 4.37 -2.45
CA THR A 44 -37.32 4.31 -3.80
C THR A 44 -36.28 4.41 -4.93
N GLU A 45 -35.14 5.06 -4.68
CA GLU A 45 -34.03 5.20 -5.64
C GLU A 45 -33.36 3.85 -5.98
N LEU A 46 -33.41 2.89 -5.06
CA LEU A 46 -32.81 1.57 -5.22
C LEU A 46 -33.82 0.51 -5.68
N GLY A 47 -35.11 0.83 -5.73
CA GLY A 47 -36.18 -0.15 -5.97
C GLY A 47 -36.04 -0.94 -7.29
N ASN A 48 -35.53 -0.31 -8.36
CA ASN A 48 -35.33 -0.99 -9.64
C ASN A 48 -34.12 -1.95 -9.63
N GLU A 49 -33.07 -1.62 -8.88
CA GLU A 49 -31.84 -2.41 -8.74
C GLU A 49 -31.94 -3.43 -7.58
N GLU A 50 -32.93 -3.27 -6.70
CA GLU A 50 -33.11 -4.03 -5.47
C GLU A 50 -33.17 -5.54 -5.74
N VAL A 51 -33.98 -5.96 -6.70
CA VAL A 51 -34.21 -7.40 -6.97
C VAL A 51 -32.91 -8.11 -7.35
N ALA A 52 -32.07 -7.45 -8.16
CA ALA A 52 -30.77 -7.99 -8.55
C ALA A 52 -29.78 -7.96 -7.38
N LEU A 53 -29.73 -6.85 -6.63
CA LEU A 53 -28.87 -6.69 -5.46
C LEU A 53 -29.20 -7.70 -4.36
N ARG A 54 -30.49 -8.02 -4.15
CA ARG A 54 -30.94 -9.03 -3.19
C ARG A 54 -30.43 -10.42 -3.53
N GLN A 55 -30.57 -10.82 -4.79
CA GLN A 55 -30.06 -12.11 -5.26
C GLN A 55 -28.55 -12.22 -5.06
N GLU A 56 -27.81 -11.14 -5.27
CA GLU A 56 -26.38 -11.14 -5.02
C GLU A 56 -26.03 -11.17 -3.53
N ILE A 57 -26.76 -10.43 -2.67
CA ILE A 57 -26.56 -10.45 -1.23
C ILE A 57 -26.78 -11.87 -0.67
N ASP A 58 -27.77 -12.60 -1.17
CA ASP A 58 -28.05 -13.97 -0.74
C ASP A 58 -26.94 -14.97 -1.13
N LEU A 59 -26.13 -14.64 -2.15
CA LEU A 59 -25.00 -15.45 -2.63
C LEU A 59 -23.66 -15.05 -1.99
N GLU A 60 -23.62 -13.98 -1.18
CA GLU A 60 -22.38 -13.48 -0.56
C GLU A 60 -21.97 -14.31 0.67
N ASP A 61 -20.74 -14.80 0.68
CA ASP A 61 -20.09 -15.37 1.87
C ASP A 61 -19.53 -14.26 2.81
N GLU A 62 -19.28 -14.60 4.08
CA GLU A 62 -18.75 -13.67 5.10
C GLU A 62 -17.48 -12.91 4.65
N TYR A 63 -16.63 -13.53 3.82
CA TYR A 63 -15.41 -12.92 3.29
C TYR A 63 -15.64 -11.92 2.15
N THR A 64 -16.73 -12.09 1.40
CA THR A 64 -17.10 -11.22 0.27
C THR A 64 -17.95 -10.05 0.76
N ALA A 65 -18.66 -10.24 1.88
CA ALA A 65 -19.48 -9.23 2.53
C ALA A 65 -18.68 -8.02 3.05
N ILE A 66 -17.36 -8.13 3.20
CA ILE A 66 -16.47 -7.05 3.64
C ILE A 66 -15.70 -6.53 2.43
N GLN A 67 -15.89 -5.25 2.07
CA GLN A 67 -15.11 -4.61 1.03
C GLN A 67 -13.64 -4.54 1.44
N LYS A 68 -12.75 -5.11 0.62
CA LYS A 68 -11.31 -4.96 0.79
C LYS A 68 -10.91 -3.58 0.31
N THR A 69 -10.42 -2.75 1.21
CA THR A 69 -9.79 -1.48 0.86
C THR A 69 -8.43 -1.76 0.22
N HIS A 70 -8.11 -1.03 -0.84
CA HIS A 70 -6.81 -1.11 -1.50
C HIS A 70 -5.70 -0.33 -0.75
N ILE A 71 -6.03 0.22 0.42
CA ILE A 71 -5.07 0.86 1.31
C ILE A 71 -4.05 -0.20 1.75
N ASP A 72 -2.77 0.08 1.55
CA ASP A 72 -1.61 -0.75 1.91
C ASP A 72 -1.45 -2.09 1.15
N ASP A 73 -2.08 -2.30 -0.02
CA ASP A 73 -1.93 -3.53 -0.83
C ASP A 73 -0.47 -3.77 -1.26
N GLU A 74 0.32 -2.71 -1.54
CA GLU A 74 1.73 -2.86 -1.88
C GLU A 74 2.58 -3.45 -0.75
N TYR A 75 2.15 -3.22 0.49
CA TYR A 75 2.82 -3.68 1.70
C TYR A 75 2.13 -4.87 2.36
N ALA A 76 1.06 -5.42 1.77
CA ALA A 76 0.32 -6.56 2.31
C ALA A 76 1.20 -7.80 2.57
N THR A 77 2.30 -7.95 1.81
CA THR A 77 3.26 -9.05 1.94
C THR A 77 4.54 -8.68 2.70
N ALA A 78 4.58 -7.51 3.35
CA ALA A 78 5.78 -7.00 4.00
C ALA A 78 6.29 -7.87 5.17
N SER A 79 5.42 -8.69 5.77
CA SER A 79 5.78 -9.60 6.86
C SER A 79 6.47 -10.90 6.41
N GLU A 80 6.39 -11.25 5.12
CA GLU A 80 6.95 -12.51 4.63
C GLU A 80 8.48 -12.47 4.51
N LYS A 81 9.05 -11.30 4.19
CA LYS A 81 10.48 -11.14 3.90
C LYS A 81 11.03 -9.85 4.47
N ASP A 82 12.20 -9.96 5.08
CA ASP A 82 12.93 -8.80 5.58
C ASP A 82 13.26 -7.82 4.44
N PRO A 83 12.93 -6.52 4.61
CA PRO A 83 13.18 -5.52 3.58
C PRO A 83 14.68 -5.27 3.45
N LYS A 84 15.18 -5.28 2.21
CA LYS A 84 16.56 -4.91 1.87
C LYS A 84 16.56 -3.50 1.30
N ILE A 85 17.02 -2.54 2.09
CA ILE A 85 16.98 -1.11 1.75
C ILE A 85 18.35 -0.68 1.26
N LEU A 86 18.41 0.04 0.13
CA LEU A 86 19.63 0.62 -0.40
C LEU A 86 19.60 2.14 -0.25
N LEU A 87 20.51 2.68 0.55
CA LEU A 87 20.69 4.12 0.74
C LEU A 87 21.70 4.67 -0.26
N THR A 88 21.29 5.66 -1.04
CA THR A 88 22.14 6.36 -2.01
C THR A 88 22.12 7.87 -1.75
N THR A 89 23.21 8.56 -2.10
CA THR A 89 23.33 10.02 -2.01
C THR A 89 22.99 10.70 -3.34
N SER A 90 23.09 12.02 -3.44
CA SER A 90 23.15 12.74 -4.72
C SER A 90 24.46 12.41 -5.49
N ARG A 91 24.57 12.91 -6.74
CA ARG A 91 25.74 12.72 -7.64
C ARG A 91 27.02 13.27 -7.03
N GLU A 92 26.98 14.52 -6.56
CA GLU A 92 28.05 15.20 -5.82
C GLU A 92 27.51 15.62 -4.45
N PRO A 93 27.60 14.74 -3.44
CA PRO A 93 27.09 15.06 -2.11
C PRO A 93 28.03 16.02 -1.39
N SER A 94 27.45 16.93 -0.60
CA SER A 94 28.21 17.73 0.36
C SER A 94 28.84 16.83 1.43
N GLN A 95 29.91 17.30 2.08
CA GLN A 95 30.56 16.54 3.16
C GLN A 95 29.58 16.23 4.31
N ARG A 96 28.65 17.15 4.61
CA ARG A 96 27.60 16.95 5.62
C ARG A 96 26.59 15.87 5.21
N LEU A 97 26.15 15.86 3.96
CA LEU A 97 25.26 14.80 3.44
C LEU A 97 25.98 13.45 3.38
N GLY A 98 27.27 13.47 3.04
CA GLY A 98 28.16 12.32 3.14
C GLY A 98 28.16 11.76 4.55
N GLN A 99 28.41 12.60 5.56
CA GLN A 99 28.42 12.25 6.99
C GLN A 99 27.07 11.72 7.48
N PHE A 100 25.95 12.36 7.12
CA PHE A 100 24.60 11.91 7.44
C PHE A 100 24.33 10.45 7.01
N VAL A 101 24.87 10.06 5.86
CA VAL A 101 24.79 8.68 5.36
C VAL A 101 25.97 7.80 5.84
N LYS A 102 27.09 8.39 6.31
CA LYS A 102 28.37 7.73 6.63
C LYS A 102 28.63 7.38 8.09
N VAL A 103 27.96 7.89 9.12
CA VAL A 103 28.31 7.60 10.54
C VAL A 103 28.10 6.11 10.91
N CYS A 104 28.96 5.26 10.36
CA CYS A 104 28.99 3.81 10.44
C CYS A 104 30.41 3.25 10.24
N PHE A 105 31.46 4.05 9.98
CA PHE A 105 32.83 3.55 9.99
C PHE A 105 33.81 4.65 10.43
N CYS A 106 33.93 4.86 11.74
CA CYS A 106 35.11 5.46 12.35
C CYS A 106 35.54 4.58 13.52
N THR A 107 36.70 3.97 13.37
CA THR A 107 37.48 3.36 14.46
C THR A 107 37.95 4.47 15.41
N LEU A 108 37.31 4.60 16.58
CA LEU A 108 37.85 4.91 17.92
C LEU A 108 36.75 5.47 18.84
N PRO A 109 36.80 5.17 20.16
CA PRO A 109 35.67 5.34 21.07
C PRO A 109 35.60 6.75 21.66
N ILE A 110 34.43 7.06 22.22
CA ILE A 110 34.10 8.20 23.11
C ILE A 110 33.49 9.41 22.37
N VAL A 111 32.14 9.38 22.37
CA VAL A 111 31.22 10.52 22.42
C VAL A 111 31.23 11.44 21.18
N ILE A 112 30.24 11.27 20.30
CA ILE A 112 29.20 12.27 20.01
C ILE A 112 28.12 11.61 19.13
N PHE A 113 26.94 11.64 19.71
CA PHE A 113 25.60 11.54 19.15
C PHE A 113 25.49 12.13 17.72
N HIS A 114 25.34 11.30 16.69
CA HIS A 114 24.47 11.55 15.54
C HIS A 114 24.29 10.26 14.77
N LEU A 115 23.05 9.85 14.72
CA LEU A 115 22.62 8.50 14.42
C LEU A 115 21.33 8.66 13.66
N GLU A 116 21.35 8.46 12.35
CA GLU A 116 20.18 8.96 11.60
C GLU A 116 19.51 7.83 10.84
N LEU A 117 20.18 7.09 9.94
CA LEU A 117 19.45 6.14 9.08
C LEU A 117 19.90 4.67 9.17
N LYS A 118 21.18 4.39 9.40
CA LYS A 118 21.64 2.99 9.45
C LYS A 118 21.39 2.32 10.80
N LEU A 119 21.30 3.06 11.90
CA LEU A 119 20.80 2.47 13.16
C LEU A 119 19.28 2.32 13.14
N VAL A 120 18.57 3.20 12.42
CA VAL A 120 17.11 3.10 12.27
C VAL A 120 16.72 1.88 11.44
N PHE A 121 17.50 1.57 10.39
CA PHE A 121 17.24 0.42 9.53
C PHE A 121 18.41 -0.59 9.57
N PRO A 122 18.31 -1.68 10.35
CA PRO A 122 19.41 -2.63 10.52
C PRO A 122 19.78 -3.36 9.20
N ASN A 123 18.82 -3.53 8.30
CA ASN A 123 19.00 -4.20 7.01
C ASN A 123 19.42 -3.26 5.85
N ALA A 124 19.78 -2.01 6.16
CA ALA A 124 20.14 -1.04 5.14
C ALA A 124 21.61 -1.16 4.69
N ALA A 125 21.81 -1.20 3.37
CA ALA A 125 23.11 -1.10 2.71
C ALA A 125 23.32 0.30 2.13
N ARG A 126 24.57 0.78 2.10
CA ARG A 126 24.94 2.08 1.52
C ARG A 126 25.69 1.88 0.21
N MET A 127 25.36 2.68 -0.80
CA MET A 127 26.10 2.76 -2.06
C MET A 127 26.43 4.21 -2.43
N ASN A 128 27.67 4.47 -2.86
CA ASN A 128 28.05 5.78 -3.40
C ASN A 128 27.48 5.92 -4.81
N ARG A 129 26.75 7.01 -5.09
CA ARG A 129 26.07 7.20 -6.39
C ARG A 129 27.02 7.46 -7.56
N GLY A 130 28.09 8.23 -7.34
CA GLY A 130 29.10 8.51 -8.38
C GLY A 130 28.46 9.02 -9.69
N SER A 131 28.86 8.47 -10.82
CA SER A 131 28.33 8.79 -12.17
C SER A 131 27.13 7.94 -12.60
N GLN A 132 26.48 7.21 -11.69
CA GLN A 132 25.41 6.29 -12.05
C GLN A 132 24.14 7.03 -12.47
N VAL A 133 23.71 6.80 -13.71
CA VAL A 133 22.42 7.26 -14.24
C VAL A 133 21.40 6.19 -13.87
N ILE A 134 20.37 6.61 -13.12
CA ILE A 134 19.22 5.78 -12.73
C ILE A 134 18.10 6.08 -13.71
#